data_AF-A0A656D5L9-F1
#
_entry.id   AF-A0A656D5L9-F1
#
_cell.length_a   1.000
_cell.length_b   1.000
_cell.length_c   1.000
_cell.angle_alpha   90.00
_cell.angle_beta   90.00
_cell.angle_gamma   90.00
#
_symmetry.space_group_name_H-M   'P 1'
#
loop_
_entity.id
_entity.type
_entity.pdbx_description
1 polymer ?
#
loop_
_entity_poly.entity_id
_entity_poly.type
_entity_poly.pdbx_seq_one_letter_code
_entity_poly.pdbx_strand_id
1 'polypeptide(L)' 'MHTDLLRFYEVRHPIEQKLYVMFLEHRMRSFQGAFHMNPDYQHWYGWAELKRDLAEIKHEAEMLRKQFAQTRRKK' A
#
# COMPACT_ATOMS: atom_id res chain seq x y z
N MET A 1 3.93 11.02 -14.43
CA MET A 1 4.74 9.91 -13.90
C MET A 1 3.79 8.78 -13.55
N HIS A 2 4.11 7.57 -14.00
CA HIS A 2 3.40 6.33 -13.65
C HIS A 2 3.99 5.77 -12.35
N THR A 3 3.20 5.04 -11.56
CA THR A 3 3.69 4.38 -10.35
C THR A 3 4.67 3.28 -10.74
N ASP A 4 5.93 3.40 -10.31
CA ASP A 4 7.01 2.48 -10.69
C ASP A 4 7.43 1.66 -9.46
N LEU A 5 7.03 0.38 -9.41
CA LEU A 5 7.31 -0.55 -8.32
C LEU A 5 8.82 -0.78 -8.00
N LEU A 6 9.73 -0.23 -8.80
CA LEU A 6 11.18 -0.33 -8.58
C LEU A 6 11.80 0.94 -7.96
N ARG A 7 11.09 2.08 -7.90
CA ARG A 7 11.58 3.34 -7.32
C ARG A 7 11.20 3.52 -5.85
N PHE A 8 11.68 2.62 -5.01
CA PHE A 8 11.33 2.59 -3.59
C PHE A 8 11.72 3.87 -2.81
N TYR A 9 12.87 4.48 -3.12
CA TYR A 9 13.36 5.64 -2.35
C TYR A 9 12.96 7.00 -2.94
N GLU A 10 12.42 7.01 -4.17
CA GLU A 10 12.13 8.24 -4.92
C GLU A 10 10.64 8.34 -5.22
N VAL A 11 9.82 8.34 -4.16
CA VAL A 11 8.37 8.41 -4.25
C VAL A 11 7.87 9.82 -4.01
N ARG A 12 6.82 10.21 -4.76
CA ARG A 12 6.25 11.56 -4.64
C ARG A 12 5.20 11.62 -3.52
N HIS A 13 4.48 10.52 -3.30
CA HIS A 13 3.40 10.45 -2.32
C HIS A 13 3.53 9.20 -1.46
N PRO A 14 3.26 9.28 -0.14
CA PRO A 14 3.35 8.13 0.78
C PRO A 14 2.51 6.92 0.35
N ILE A 15 1.39 7.14 -0.32
CA ILE A 15 0.56 6.09 -0.93
C ILE A 15 1.35 5.15 -1.85
N GLU A 16 2.35 5.66 -2.56
CA GLU A 16 3.24 4.85 -3.40
C GLU A 16 4.09 3.97 -2.49
N GLN A 17 4.80 4.56 -1.49
CA GLN A 17 5.61 3.83 -0.50
C GLN A 17 4.85 2.64 0.10
N LYS A 18 3.60 2.90 0.48
CA LYS A 18 2.71 1.92 1.11
C LYS A 18 2.36 0.77 0.17
N LEU A 19 2.12 1.06 -1.12
CA LEU A 19 1.91 0.02 -2.12
C LEU A 19 3.13 -0.89 -2.28
N TYR A 20 4.36 -0.36 -2.21
CA TYR A 20 5.56 -1.22 -2.24
C TYR A 20 5.64 -2.13 -1.03
N VAL A 21 5.46 -1.62 0.19
CA VAL A 21 5.50 -2.43 1.42
C VAL A 21 4.41 -3.50 1.39
N MET A 22 3.19 -3.12 0.99
CA MET A 22 2.07 -4.05 0.80
C MET A 22 2.44 -5.20 -0.14
N PHE A 23 3.07 -4.90 -1.27
CA PHE A 23 3.39 -5.89 -2.30
C PHE A 23 4.65 -6.72 -2.02
N LEU A 24 5.74 -6.09 -1.56
CA LEU A 24 7.03 -6.75 -1.37
C LEU A 24 7.14 -7.42 0.00
N GLU A 25 6.51 -6.88 1.04
CA GLU A 25 6.60 -7.43 2.38
C GLU A 25 5.34 -8.22 2.75
N HIS A 26 4.19 -7.58 2.84
CA HIS A 26 3.00 -8.19 3.44
C HIS A 26 2.41 -9.32 2.59
N ARG A 27 2.38 -9.14 1.27
CA ARG A 27 2.02 -10.22 0.33
C ARG A 27 3.00 -11.38 0.44
N MET A 28 4.30 -11.12 0.54
CA MET A 28 5.31 -12.17 0.65
C MET A 28 5.23 -12.93 1.97
N ARG A 29 5.01 -12.23 3.10
CA ARG A 29 4.76 -12.85 4.41
C ARG A 29 3.51 -13.74 4.38
N SER A 30 2.43 -13.27 3.76
CA SER A 30 1.20 -14.07 3.63
C SER A 30 1.42 -15.33 2.78
N PHE A 31 2.10 -15.19 1.63
CA PHE A 31 2.43 -16.31 0.76
C PHE A 31 3.37 -17.32 1.44
N GLN A 32 4.48 -16.85 1.98
CA GLN A 32 5.47 -17.71 2.65
C GLN A 32 4.91 -18.33 3.92
N GLY A 33 4.08 -17.62 4.67
CA GLY A 33 3.39 -18.15 5.84
C GLY A 33 2.50 -19.33 5.49
N ALA A 34 1.69 -19.19 4.43
CA ALA A 34 0.87 -20.29 3.93
C ALA A 34 1.73 -21.48 3.43
N PHE A 35 2.79 -21.19 2.67
CA PHE A 35 3.67 -22.22 2.11
C PHE A 35 4.41 -23.03 3.19
N HIS A 36 4.84 -22.38 4.28
CA HIS A 36 5.58 -23.02 5.37
C HIS A 36 4.69 -23.40 6.57
N MET A 37 3.36 -23.41 6.40
CA MET A 37 2.41 -23.75 7.46
C MET A 37 2.58 -22.91 8.74
N ASN A 38 2.95 -21.64 8.61
CA ASN A 38 3.07 -20.69 9.72
C ASN A 38 1.81 -19.79 9.77
N PRO A 39 0.85 -20.08 10.66
CA PRO A 39 -0.43 -19.37 10.72
C PRO A 39 -0.26 -17.89 11.12
N ASP A 40 0.73 -17.56 11.96
CA ASP A 40 0.98 -16.18 12.39
C ASP A 40 1.51 -15.32 11.24
N TYR A 41 2.45 -15.86 10.46
CA TYR A 41 2.97 -15.15 9.28
C TYR A 41 1.93 -15.03 8.17
N GLN A 42 1.13 -16.08 7.98
CA GLN A 42 0.05 -16.06 7.00
C GLN A 42 -0.98 -14.99 7.34
N HIS A 43 -1.43 -14.97 8.60
CA HIS A 43 -2.54 -14.14 9.05
C HIS A 43 -2.08 -12.78 9.57
N TRP A 44 -1.42 -12.74 10.73
CA TRP A 44 -1.14 -11.50 11.44
C TRP A 44 -0.10 -10.64 10.74
N TYR A 45 1.02 -11.22 10.31
CA TYR A 45 2.10 -10.46 9.66
C TYR A 45 1.93 -10.32 8.13
N GLY A 46 0.95 -11.00 7.55
CA GLY A 46 0.68 -11.00 6.12
C GLY A 46 -0.71 -10.43 5.79
N TRP A 47 -1.75 -11.23 5.98
CA TRP A 47 -3.11 -10.88 5.57
C TRP A 47 -3.69 -9.67 6.28
N ALA A 48 -3.55 -9.58 7.62
CA ALA A 48 -4.06 -8.45 8.39
C ALA A 48 -3.39 -7.13 7.94
N GLU A 49 -2.09 -7.19 7.70
CA GLU A 49 -1.30 -6.08 7.17
C GLU A 49 -1.72 -5.65 5.76
N LEU A 50 -1.95 -6.61 4.85
CA LEU A 50 -2.52 -6.32 3.51
C LEU A 50 -3.87 -5.58 3.61
N LYS A 51 -4.72 -5.97 4.57
CA LYS A 51 -6.03 -5.33 4.77
C LYS A 51 -5.89 -3.92 5.32
N ARG A 52 -4.93 -3.70 6.23
CA ARG A 52 -4.59 -2.37 6.75
C ARG A 52 -4.08 -1.46 5.65
N ASP A 53 -3.07 -1.89 4.89
CA ASP A 53 -2.51 -1.11 3.77
C ASP A 53 -3.58 -0.71 2.77
N LEU A 54 -4.47 -1.64 2.39
CA LEU A 54 -5.55 -1.35 1.45
C LEU A 54 -6.50 -0.25 1.95
N ALA A 55 -6.82 -0.24 3.24
CA ALA A 55 -7.68 0.78 3.84
C ALA A 55 -6.99 2.15 3.81
N GLU A 56 -5.73 2.20 4.19
CA GLU A 56 -4.91 3.42 4.19
C GLU A 56 -4.70 3.97 2.78
N ILE A 57 -4.37 3.13 1.80
CA ILE A 57 -4.23 3.51 0.38
C ILE A 57 -5.54 4.11 -0.15
N LYS A 58 -6.69 3.50 0.15
CA LYS A 58 -7.99 4.04 -0.28
C LYS A 58 -8.27 5.41 0.34
N HIS A 59 -7.96 5.58 1.62
CA HIS A 59 -8.11 6.85 2.31
C HIS A 59 -7.21 7.94 1.69
N GLU A 60 -5.92 7.66 1.50
CA GLU A 60 -4.98 8.59 0.88
C GLU A 60 -5.40 8.95 -0.56
N ALA A 61 -5.87 7.98 -1.34
CA ALA A 61 -6.38 8.21 -2.69
C ALA A 61 -7.59 9.16 -2.69
N GLU A 62 -8.51 9.01 -1.75
CA GLU A 62 -9.65 9.93 -1.58
C GLU A 62 -9.17 11.34 -1.27
N MET A 63 -8.21 11.49 -0.35
CA MET A 63 -7.68 12.79 0.06
C MET A 63 -6.95 13.50 -1.08
N LEU A 64 -6.13 12.79 -1.86
CA LEU A 64 -5.45 13.34 -3.04
C LEU A 64 -6.45 13.81 -4.10
N ARG A 65 -7.53 13.05 -4.34
CA ARG A 65 -8.60 13.45 -5.26
C ARG A 65 -9.35 14.69 -4.77
N LYS A 66 -9.66 14.77 -3.48
CA LYS A 66 -10.29 15.95 -2.86
C LYS A 66 -9.41 17.20 -2.99
N GLN A 67 -8.12 17.08 -2.67
CA GLN A 67 -7.15 18.17 -2.82
C GLN A 67 -7.07 18.66 -4.27
N PHE A 68 -7.00 17.73 -5.23
CA PHE A 68 -7.00 18.07 -6.65
C PHE A 68 -8.27 18.81 -7.08
N ALA A 69 -9.45 18.35 -6.65
CA ALA A 69 -10.71 19.01 -6.94
C ALA A 69 -10.79 20.43 -6.33
N GLN A 70 -10.28 20.62 -5.11
CA GLN A 70 -10.21 21.94 -4.47
C GLN A 70 -9.27 22.89 -5.21
N THR A 71 -8.08 22.43 -5.61
CA THR A 71 -7.13 23.23 -6.41
C THR A 71 -7.74 23.66 -7.74
N ARG A 72 -8.54 22.80 -8.39
CA ARG A 72 -9.27 23.15 -9.62
C ARG A 72 -10.38 24.17 -9.42
N ARG A 73 -11.02 24.22 -8.24
CA ARG A 73 -12.09 25.19 -7.94
C ARG A 73 -11.54 26.58 -7.60
N LYS A 74 -10.30 26.66 -7.12
CA LYS A 74 -9.62 27.93 -6.80
C LYS A 74 -8.96 28.59 -8.02
N LYS A 75 -8.91 27.90 -9.16
CA LYS A 75 -8.29 28.33 -10.40
C LYS A 75 -9.38 28.67 -11.41
#